data_AF-A0A9D7P3H5-F1
#
_entry.id   AF-A0A9D7P3H5-F1
#
_cell.length_a   1.000
_cell.length_b   1.000
_cell.length_c   1.000
_cell.angle_alpha   90.00
_cell.angle_beta   90.00
_cell.angle_gamma   90.00
#
_symmetry.space_group_name_H-M   'P 1'
#
loop_
_entity.id
_entity.type
_entity.pdbx_description
1 polymer ?
#
loop_
_entity_poly.entity_id
_entity_poly.type
_entity_poly.pdbx_seq_one_letter_code
_entity_poly.pdbx_strand_id
1 'polypeptide(L)'
;MEYTTLIDPFESRFGKHWAAVLFIPALLGELFWSAELLVAIGSTFGVTLQMKLTTAILISAVVVIIYTMVGGMWSVAYTDAFQLGMVVIGLAIAIPYVLSAAGGFDAVMAGYAAARPDRIGILPPFSGNGSFWTSQSIINWWDVSLMLIFGGIPWNCYFQRVLSCQTPLKAQWHSIFAGLLTILMTLPPLLIGVAAFRYAWPVNLMAELQAQPAQTFPMVLKYLTPPLVALLGLGAIIGAVTSSFSSSILSAASMMTWNFAGRIIWPNLSVTQMKRLIRLSIVLLGASAIAMALKVQSVQALWFFTSDLVFVLLFPQLVFALFDSKVNRTGSIVAFCVSLVLRLGGGEPLFGIPPIIPYPEILTSNPSVWYEAGTGALLFPYKTLAALTGLILLPLVSRMTARWDNPVPLSLPSGKKDAAA
;
A
#
# COMPACT_ATOMS: atom_id res chain seq x y z
N MET A 1 -11.23 -5.50 24.23
CA MET A 1 -10.80 -5.65 22.83
C MET A 1 -9.66 -6.63 22.84
N GLU A 2 -9.82 -7.76 22.13
CA GLU A 2 -9.08 -9.00 22.41
C GLU A 2 -7.90 -9.25 21.46
N TYR A 3 -7.85 -8.58 20.31
CA TYR A 3 -6.69 -8.58 19.41
C TYR A 3 -6.00 -7.23 19.38
N THR A 4 -4.68 -7.24 19.25
CA THR A 4 -3.80 -6.07 19.19
C THR A 4 -3.32 -5.81 17.75
N THR A 5 -3.17 -6.86 16.95
CA THR A 5 -2.68 -6.75 15.57
C THR A 5 -3.45 -7.67 14.62
N LEU A 6 -3.26 -7.45 13.32
CA LEU A 6 -3.79 -8.32 12.26
C LEU A 6 -3.22 -9.75 12.31
N ILE A 7 -2.07 -9.96 12.94
CA ILE A 7 -1.40 -11.26 12.99
C ILE A 7 -1.99 -12.17 14.08
N ASP A 8 -2.68 -11.60 15.07
CA ASP A 8 -3.21 -12.37 16.20
C ASP A 8 -4.24 -13.45 15.79
N PRO A 9 -5.17 -13.20 14.83
CA PRO A 9 -6.00 -14.27 14.26
C PRO A 9 -5.20 -15.38 13.58
N PHE A 10 -4.06 -15.07 12.94
CA PHE A 10 -3.19 -16.10 12.37
C PHE A 10 -2.52 -16.94 13.44
N GLU A 11 -2.09 -16.31 14.53
CA GLU A 11 -1.52 -17.01 15.68
C GLU A 11 -2.52 -17.96 16.33
N SER A 12 -3.77 -17.54 16.52
CA SER A 12 -4.79 -18.42 17.10
C SER A 12 -5.18 -19.57 16.18
N ARG A 13 -5.22 -19.35 14.86
CA ARG A 13 -5.63 -20.37 13.87
C ARG A 13 -4.53 -21.35 13.50
N PHE A 14 -3.31 -20.85 13.31
CA PHE A 14 -2.21 -21.62 12.70
C PHE A 14 -1.00 -21.79 13.62
N GLY A 15 -1.04 -21.20 14.82
CA GLY A 15 0.01 -21.27 15.82
C GLY A 15 1.11 -20.22 15.65
N LYS A 16 1.75 -19.87 16.78
CA LYS A 16 2.74 -18.79 16.90
C LYS A 16 3.88 -18.82 15.88
N HIS A 17 4.45 -19.99 15.61
CA HIS A 17 5.59 -20.12 14.69
C HIS A 17 5.19 -19.83 13.24
N TRP A 18 3.99 -20.26 12.83
CA TRP A 18 3.54 -20.02 11.47
C TRP A 18 3.03 -18.58 11.30
N ALA A 19 2.37 -18.03 12.31
CA ALA A 19 2.02 -16.61 12.33
C ALA A 19 3.25 -15.68 12.21
N ALA A 20 4.40 -16.07 12.78
CA ALA A 20 5.65 -15.35 12.60
C ALA A 20 6.15 -15.34 11.13
N VAL A 21 5.84 -16.39 10.35
CA VAL A 21 6.14 -16.41 8.90
C VAL A 21 5.15 -15.51 8.16
N LEU A 22 3.86 -15.57 8.47
CA LEU A 22 2.84 -14.70 7.89
C LEU A 22 3.05 -13.22 8.26
N PHE A 23 3.72 -12.93 9.37
CA PHE A 23 4.11 -11.57 9.72
C PHE A 23 5.11 -10.95 8.72
N ILE A 24 5.98 -11.75 8.08
CA ILE A 24 7.02 -11.24 7.17
C ILE A 24 6.45 -10.41 6.01
N PRO A 25 5.49 -10.91 5.18
CA PRO A 25 4.92 -10.10 4.11
C PRO A 25 4.17 -8.87 4.63
N ALA A 26 3.55 -8.91 5.82
CA ALA A 26 2.92 -7.74 6.42
C ALA A 26 3.95 -6.67 6.78
N LEU A 27 5.07 -7.08 7.39
CA LEU A 27 6.18 -6.18 7.73
C LEU A 27 6.81 -5.56 6.48
N LEU A 28 7.05 -6.38 5.46
CA LEU A 28 7.60 -5.93 4.19
C LEU A 28 6.67 -4.94 3.49
N GLY A 29 5.36 -5.19 3.50
CA GLY A 29 4.36 -4.23 3.02
C GLY A 29 4.50 -2.87 3.70
N GLU A 30 4.51 -2.82 5.04
CA GLU A 30 4.71 -1.54 5.74
C GLU A 30 6.06 -0.89 5.43
N LEU A 31 7.13 -1.67 5.26
CA LEU A 31 8.46 -1.17 4.94
C LEU A 31 8.53 -0.54 3.54
N PHE A 32 7.94 -1.18 2.53
CA PHE A 32 7.92 -0.66 1.16
C PHE A 32 7.04 0.58 1.04
N TRP A 33 5.89 0.59 1.72
CA TRP A 33 5.04 1.78 1.77
C TRP A 33 5.76 2.94 2.47
N SER A 34 6.45 2.64 3.57
CA SER A 34 7.28 3.62 4.27
C SER A 34 8.38 4.20 3.38
N ALA A 35 9.04 3.38 2.57
CA ALA A 35 10.05 3.83 1.62
C ALA A 35 9.44 4.69 0.49
N GLU A 36 8.27 4.30 -0.04
CA GLU A 36 7.52 5.05 -1.05
C GLU A 36 7.24 6.48 -0.57
N LEU A 37 6.71 6.60 0.64
CA LEU A 37 6.35 7.86 1.28
C LEU A 37 7.59 8.76 1.44
N LEU A 38 8.74 8.20 1.82
CA LEU A 38 9.99 8.95 1.90
C LEU A 38 10.43 9.51 0.54
N VAL A 39 10.31 8.73 -0.54
CA VAL A 39 10.62 9.22 -1.90
C VAL A 39 9.64 10.34 -2.31
N ALA A 40 8.36 10.22 -1.96
CA ALA A 40 7.33 11.22 -2.27
C ALA A 40 7.60 12.57 -1.58
N ILE A 41 7.88 12.58 -0.27
CA ILE A 41 8.25 13.82 0.45
C ILE A 41 9.61 14.35 0.00
N GLY A 42 10.56 13.46 -0.30
CA GLY A 42 11.87 13.82 -0.84
C GLY A 42 11.75 14.59 -2.16
N SER A 43 10.91 14.10 -3.06
CA SER A 43 10.60 14.75 -4.35
C SER A 43 9.96 16.12 -4.15
N THR A 44 9.07 16.24 -3.16
CA THR A 44 8.39 17.49 -2.81
C THR A 44 9.38 18.56 -2.34
N PHE A 45 10.27 18.23 -1.41
CA PHE A 45 11.33 19.15 -0.98
C PHE A 45 12.38 19.42 -2.06
N GLY A 46 12.66 18.46 -2.93
CA GLY A 46 13.53 18.66 -4.10
C GLY A 46 13.01 19.78 -5.00
N VAL A 47 11.72 19.76 -5.34
CA VAL A 47 11.12 20.80 -6.19
C VAL A 47 11.02 22.14 -5.48
N THR A 48 10.61 22.15 -4.21
CA THR A 48 10.22 23.37 -3.50
C THR A 48 11.39 24.12 -2.89
N LEU A 49 12.27 23.39 -2.21
CA LEU A 49 13.43 23.92 -1.51
C LEU A 49 14.74 23.75 -2.30
N GLN A 50 14.66 23.17 -3.51
CA GLN A 50 15.83 22.89 -4.37
C GLN A 50 16.87 22.02 -3.64
N MET A 51 16.39 21.12 -2.78
CA MET A 51 17.23 20.24 -1.98
C MET A 51 17.60 18.99 -2.78
N LYS A 52 18.81 18.47 -2.56
CA LYS A 52 19.17 17.14 -3.06
C LYS A 52 18.20 16.11 -2.46
N LEU A 53 17.68 15.21 -3.30
CA LEU A 53 16.70 14.18 -2.91
C LEU A 53 17.14 13.40 -1.65
N THR A 54 18.41 12.99 -1.61
CA THR A 54 19.00 12.30 -0.46
C THR A 54 18.87 13.09 0.83
N THR A 55 19.21 14.39 0.81
CA THR A 55 19.14 15.27 1.98
C THR A 55 17.70 15.45 2.44
N ALA A 56 16.78 15.64 1.49
CA ALA A 56 15.35 15.78 1.76
C ALA A 56 14.77 14.51 2.42
N ILE A 57 15.11 13.32 1.89
CA ILE A 57 14.70 12.03 2.47
C ILE A 57 15.22 11.90 3.91
N LEU A 58 16.50 12.16 4.14
CA LEU A 58 17.13 11.99 5.46
C LEU A 58 16.50 12.90 6.51
N ILE A 59 16.33 14.19 6.20
CA ILE A 59 15.74 15.15 7.15
C ILE A 59 14.29 14.77 7.45
N SER A 60 13.49 14.46 6.42
CA SER A 60 12.09 14.07 6.57
C SER A 60 11.96 12.82 7.44
N ALA A 61 12.78 11.81 7.16
CA ALA A 61 12.76 10.56 7.91
C ALA A 61 13.13 10.77 9.38
N VAL A 62 14.20 11.53 9.66
CA VAL A 62 14.63 11.82 11.04
C VAL A 62 13.53 12.52 11.83
N VAL A 63 12.91 13.56 11.26
CA VAL A 63 11.83 14.30 11.92
C VAL A 63 10.67 13.37 12.26
N VAL A 64 10.22 12.56 11.28
CA VAL A 64 9.08 11.67 11.47
C VAL A 64 9.36 10.54 12.46
N ILE A 65 10.55 9.92 12.37
CA ILE A 65 10.96 8.87 13.30
C ILE A 65 10.99 9.40 14.73
N ILE A 66 11.52 10.61 14.96
CA ILE A 66 11.60 11.20 16.30
C ILE A 66 10.21 11.41 16.90
N TYR A 67 9.29 12.10 16.20
CA TYR A 67 7.98 12.37 16.81
C TYR A 67 7.13 11.09 16.94
N THR A 68 7.28 10.13 16.03
CA THR A 68 6.58 8.83 16.10
C THR A 68 7.07 8.03 17.31
N MET A 69 8.38 8.01 17.55
CA MET A 69 9.01 7.35 18.70
C MET A 69 8.58 7.95 20.04
N VAL A 70 8.46 9.27 20.11
CA VAL A 70 8.08 9.99 21.33
C VAL A 70 6.58 9.84 21.60
N GLY A 71 5.75 10.04 20.58
CA GLY A 71 4.32 10.22 20.72
C GLY A 71 3.47 8.94 20.70
N GLY A 72 3.92 7.88 20.02
CA GLY A 72 3.15 6.64 19.87
C GLY A 72 1.77 6.85 19.23
N MET A 73 0.87 5.87 19.41
CA MET A 73 -0.41 5.81 18.68
C MET A 73 -1.33 7.02 18.93
N TRP A 74 -1.38 7.53 20.16
CA TRP A 74 -2.21 8.70 20.48
C TRP A 74 -1.74 9.95 19.77
N SER A 75 -0.43 10.23 19.80
CA SER A 75 0.12 11.39 19.09
C SER A 75 -0.11 11.27 17.59
N VAL A 76 0.10 10.08 17.02
CA VAL A 76 -0.13 9.83 15.59
C VAL A 76 -1.59 10.10 15.22
N ALA A 77 -2.55 9.60 16.01
CA ALA A 77 -3.97 9.83 15.72
C ALA A 77 -4.35 11.32 15.72
N TYR A 78 -3.83 12.12 16.66
CA TYR A 78 -4.10 13.56 16.70
C TYR A 78 -3.41 14.32 15.57
N THR A 79 -2.14 14.00 15.26
CA THR A 79 -1.44 14.63 14.14
C THR A 79 -2.12 14.31 12.82
N ASP A 80 -2.59 13.08 12.63
CA ASP A 80 -3.27 12.65 11.42
C ASP A 80 -4.60 13.39 11.22
N ALA A 81 -5.38 13.58 12.27
CA ALA A 81 -6.64 14.33 12.18
C ALA A 81 -6.39 15.78 11.74
N PHE A 82 -5.38 16.44 12.31
CA PHE A 82 -4.99 17.80 11.94
C PHE A 82 -4.45 17.86 10.50
N GLN A 83 -3.55 16.95 10.14
CA GLN A 83 -2.93 16.89 8.81
C GLN A 83 -3.96 16.56 7.72
N LEU A 84 -4.92 15.69 7.99
CA LEU A 84 -6.03 15.42 7.05
C LEU A 84 -6.86 16.68 6.80
N GLY A 85 -7.13 17.49 7.83
CA GLY A 85 -7.80 18.78 7.67
C GLY A 85 -7.01 19.73 6.76
N MET A 86 -5.68 19.81 6.97
CA MET A 86 -4.80 20.59 6.10
C MET A 86 -4.80 20.09 4.66
N VAL A 87 -4.84 18.77 4.46
CA VAL A 87 -4.91 18.16 3.12
C VAL A 87 -6.18 18.58 2.40
N VAL A 88 -7.34 18.42 3.06
CA VAL A 88 -8.63 18.78 2.47
C VAL A 88 -8.67 20.26 2.07
N ILE A 89 -8.28 21.15 2.98
CA ILE A 89 -8.30 22.60 2.73
C ILE A 89 -7.26 22.99 1.67
N GLY A 90 -6.03 22.49 1.79
CA GLY A 90 -4.93 22.81 0.88
C GLY A 90 -5.23 22.40 -0.56
N LEU A 91 -5.79 21.21 -0.76
CA LEU A 91 -6.18 20.73 -2.08
C LEU A 91 -7.42 21.46 -2.63
N ALA A 92 -8.43 21.71 -1.79
CA ALA A 92 -9.62 22.45 -2.20
C ALA A 92 -9.28 23.88 -2.67
N ILE A 93 -8.33 24.55 -2.00
CA ILE A 93 -7.86 25.88 -2.42
C ILE A 93 -6.97 25.77 -3.66
N ALA A 94 -6.12 24.75 -3.80
CA ALA A 94 -5.19 24.64 -4.93
C ALA A 94 -5.87 24.36 -6.27
N ILE A 95 -6.89 23.50 -6.31
CA ILE A 95 -7.52 23.05 -7.57
C ILE A 95 -7.98 24.22 -8.46
N PRO A 96 -8.74 25.23 -7.97
CA PRO A 96 -9.21 26.32 -8.83
C PRO A 96 -8.07 27.09 -9.51
N TYR A 97 -6.97 27.33 -8.80
CA TYR A 97 -5.81 28.01 -9.37
C TYR A 97 -5.10 27.16 -10.42
N VAL A 98 -4.89 25.88 -10.12
CA VAL A 98 -4.27 24.93 -11.06
C VAL A 98 -5.08 24.83 -12.36
N LEU A 99 -6.40 24.66 -12.25
CA LEU A 99 -7.28 24.56 -13.41
C LEU A 99 -7.31 25.87 -14.20
N SER A 100 -7.38 27.02 -13.52
CA SER A 100 -7.36 28.34 -14.17
C SER A 100 -6.05 28.56 -14.96
N ALA A 101 -4.91 28.24 -14.36
CA ALA A 101 -3.59 28.34 -15.01
C ALA A 101 -3.44 27.41 -16.23
N ALA A 102 -4.16 26.28 -16.25
CA ALA A 102 -4.18 25.34 -17.36
C ALA A 102 -5.25 25.66 -18.44
N GLY A 103 -5.96 26.79 -18.32
CA GLY A 103 -6.96 27.26 -19.29
C GLY A 103 -8.43 27.02 -18.90
N GLY A 104 -8.69 26.63 -17.66
CA GLY A 104 -10.03 26.31 -17.15
C GLY A 104 -10.37 24.83 -17.25
N PHE A 105 -11.39 24.40 -16.49
CA PHE A 105 -11.80 23.00 -16.39
C PHE A 105 -12.16 22.39 -17.77
N ASP A 106 -12.97 23.08 -18.56
CA ASP A 106 -13.43 22.58 -19.86
C ASP A 106 -12.26 22.40 -20.84
N ALA A 107 -11.33 23.35 -20.87
CA ALA A 107 -10.15 23.28 -21.74
C ALA A 107 -9.19 22.16 -21.32
N VAL A 108 -9.03 21.92 -20.02
CA VAL A 108 -8.23 20.82 -19.45
C VAL A 108 -8.82 19.48 -19.86
N MET A 109 -10.13 19.29 -19.65
CA MET A 109 -10.82 18.04 -19.98
C MET A 109 -10.86 17.79 -21.47
N ALA A 110 -11.21 18.80 -22.28
CA ALA A 110 -11.24 18.67 -23.74
C ALA A 110 -9.85 18.40 -24.32
N GLY A 111 -8.81 19.07 -23.81
CA GLY A 111 -7.43 18.86 -24.23
C GLY A 111 -6.92 17.45 -23.92
N TYR A 112 -7.22 16.94 -22.71
CA TYR A 112 -6.89 15.56 -22.36
C TYR A 112 -7.66 14.55 -23.22
N ALA A 113 -8.96 14.78 -23.43
CA ALA A 113 -9.81 13.92 -24.23
C ALA A 113 -9.34 13.84 -25.70
N ALA A 114 -8.92 14.97 -26.28
CA ALA A 114 -8.41 15.01 -27.64
C ALA A 114 -7.07 14.27 -27.78
N ALA A 115 -6.19 14.38 -26.78
CA ALA A 115 -4.87 13.74 -26.82
C ALA A 115 -4.88 12.25 -26.46
N ARG A 116 -5.84 11.82 -25.63
CA ARG A 116 -5.96 10.46 -25.09
C ARG A 116 -7.42 9.99 -25.08
N PRO A 117 -8.09 9.91 -26.24
CA PRO A 117 -9.51 9.57 -26.32
C PRO A 117 -9.83 8.19 -25.74
N ASP A 118 -8.87 7.27 -25.79
CA ASP A 118 -8.90 5.92 -25.24
C ASP A 118 -8.76 5.88 -23.70
N ARG A 119 -8.33 6.95 -23.03
CA ARG A 119 -7.94 6.94 -21.60
C ARG A 119 -8.74 7.86 -20.69
N ILE A 120 -9.92 8.28 -21.13
CA ILE A 120 -10.84 9.14 -20.37
C ILE A 120 -11.69 8.32 -19.39
N GLY A 121 -11.98 7.06 -19.74
CA GLY A 121 -12.82 6.17 -18.94
C GLY A 121 -12.20 5.83 -17.58
N ILE A 122 -13.05 5.68 -16.57
CA ILE A 122 -12.66 5.21 -15.23
C ILE A 122 -12.31 3.71 -15.26
N LEU A 123 -12.98 2.96 -16.14
CA LEU A 123 -12.79 1.52 -16.33
C LEU A 123 -12.25 1.26 -17.75
N PRO A 124 -11.45 0.19 -17.91
CA PRO A 124 -11.08 -0.29 -19.24
C PRO A 124 -12.33 -0.69 -20.05
N PRO A 125 -12.25 -0.66 -21.39
CA PRO A 125 -13.32 -1.16 -22.25
C PRO A 125 -13.52 -2.67 -22.07
N PHE A 126 -14.72 -3.17 -22.39
CA PHE A 126 -15.05 -4.60 -22.28
C PHE A 126 -14.30 -5.48 -23.28
N SER A 127 -13.88 -4.91 -24.41
CA SER A 127 -13.09 -5.59 -25.43
C SER A 127 -11.96 -4.69 -25.89
N GLY A 128 -10.86 -5.31 -26.35
CA GLY A 128 -9.71 -4.57 -26.85
C GLY A 128 -10.10 -3.71 -28.04
N ASN A 129 -9.84 -2.40 -27.94
CA ASN A 129 -10.17 -1.41 -28.96
C ASN A 129 -8.98 -0.47 -29.22
N GLY A 130 -8.08 -0.91 -30.10
CA GLY A 130 -6.93 -0.11 -30.55
C GLY A 130 -5.61 -0.58 -29.96
N SER A 131 -4.62 0.32 -29.95
CA SER A 131 -3.23 -0.02 -29.63
C SER A 131 -2.91 -0.02 -28.12
N PHE A 132 -3.64 0.76 -27.32
CA PHE A 132 -3.42 0.85 -25.87
C PHE A 132 -4.22 -0.21 -25.10
N TRP A 133 -5.52 -0.29 -25.36
CA TRP A 133 -6.41 -1.30 -24.80
C TRP A 133 -6.41 -2.55 -25.67
N THR A 134 -5.40 -3.39 -25.50
CA THR A 134 -5.39 -4.77 -25.99
C THR A 134 -6.11 -5.66 -24.98
N SER A 135 -6.56 -6.84 -25.40
CA SER A 135 -7.16 -7.80 -24.47
C SER A 135 -6.22 -8.13 -23.30
N GLN A 136 -4.91 -8.18 -23.55
CA GLN A 136 -3.88 -8.48 -22.56
C GLN A 136 -3.64 -7.30 -21.60
N SER A 137 -3.64 -6.06 -22.09
CA SER A 137 -3.51 -4.90 -21.21
C SER A 137 -4.75 -4.69 -20.34
N ILE A 138 -5.94 -5.02 -20.84
CA ILE A 138 -7.17 -5.04 -20.03
C ILE A 138 -7.08 -6.09 -18.93
N ILE A 139 -6.59 -7.30 -19.24
CA ILE A 139 -6.39 -8.36 -18.24
C ILE A 139 -5.34 -7.95 -17.21
N ASN A 140 -4.22 -7.35 -17.64
CA ASN A 140 -3.19 -6.85 -16.75
C ASN A 140 -3.71 -5.72 -15.84
N TRP A 141 -4.54 -4.81 -16.38
CA TRP A 141 -5.19 -3.78 -15.60
C TRP A 141 -6.03 -4.39 -14.48
N TRP A 142 -6.83 -5.41 -14.77
CA TRP A 142 -7.58 -6.13 -13.74
C TRP A 142 -6.69 -6.88 -12.76
N ASP A 143 -5.58 -7.48 -13.21
CA ASP A 143 -4.61 -8.13 -12.32
C ASP A 143 -4.08 -7.16 -11.26
N VAL A 144 -3.68 -5.97 -11.70
CA VAL A 144 -3.20 -4.88 -10.85
C VAL A 144 -4.32 -4.31 -9.98
N SER A 145 -5.52 -4.12 -10.52
CA SER A 145 -6.67 -3.61 -9.77
C SER A 145 -7.11 -4.56 -8.66
N LEU A 146 -7.20 -5.87 -8.94
CA LEU A 146 -7.53 -6.88 -7.93
C LEU A 146 -6.46 -6.92 -6.85
N MET A 147 -5.18 -6.81 -7.24
CA MET A 147 -4.07 -6.70 -6.30
C MET A 147 -4.21 -5.49 -5.37
N LEU A 148 -4.54 -4.31 -5.89
CA LEU A 148 -4.72 -3.11 -5.06
C LEU A 148 -5.97 -3.20 -4.17
N ILE A 149 -7.09 -3.70 -4.70
CA ILE A 149 -8.37 -3.81 -3.97
C ILE A 149 -8.25 -4.79 -2.81
N PHE A 150 -7.77 -6.02 -3.08
CA PHE A 150 -7.72 -7.07 -2.08
C PHE A 150 -6.44 -7.04 -1.26
N GLY A 151 -5.34 -6.55 -1.82
CA GLY A 151 -4.09 -6.33 -1.08
C GLY A 151 -4.23 -5.27 0.01
N GLY A 152 -5.10 -4.26 -0.18
CA GLY A 152 -5.40 -3.25 0.84
C GLY A 152 -6.18 -3.76 2.05
N ILE A 153 -6.80 -4.95 1.97
CA ILE A 153 -7.63 -5.49 3.06
C ILE A 153 -6.77 -5.93 4.26
N PRO A 154 -5.80 -6.85 4.13
CA PRO A 154 -4.96 -7.31 5.24
C PRO A 154 -3.85 -6.29 5.59
N TRP A 155 -4.20 -5.02 5.79
CA TRP A 155 -3.25 -3.96 6.17
C TRP A 155 -3.26 -3.67 7.67
N ASN A 156 -2.13 -3.87 8.34
CA ASN A 156 -2.10 -3.80 9.80
C ASN A 156 -2.34 -2.38 10.34
N CYS A 157 -1.80 -1.33 9.71
CA CYS A 157 -2.03 0.04 10.18
C CYS A 157 -3.53 0.42 10.20
N TYR A 158 -4.31 -0.12 9.28
CA TYR A 158 -5.76 0.05 9.23
C TYR A 158 -6.43 -0.74 10.36
N PHE A 159 -6.07 -2.03 10.52
CA PHE A 159 -6.62 -2.86 11.59
C PHE A 159 -6.30 -2.33 12.99
N GLN A 160 -5.14 -1.68 13.20
CA GLN A 160 -4.84 -1.02 14.48
C GLN A 160 -5.88 0.05 14.83
N ARG A 161 -6.37 0.81 13.84
CA ARG A 161 -7.40 1.84 14.05
C ARG A 161 -8.78 1.23 14.29
N VAL A 162 -9.11 0.18 13.52
CA VAL A 162 -10.37 -0.58 13.69
C VAL A 162 -10.43 -1.18 15.10
N LEU A 163 -9.34 -1.80 15.55
CA LEU A 163 -9.20 -2.41 16.89
C LEU A 163 -9.07 -1.38 18.03
N SER A 164 -9.00 -0.09 17.71
CA SER A 164 -9.01 1.00 18.71
C SER A 164 -10.39 1.64 18.84
N CYS A 165 -11.36 1.26 18.00
CA CYS A 165 -12.72 1.76 18.06
C CYS A 165 -13.47 1.18 19.26
N GLN A 166 -14.29 1.99 19.92
CA GLN A 166 -15.02 1.58 21.13
C GLN A 166 -16.02 0.43 20.89
N THR A 167 -16.63 0.39 19.70
CA THR A 167 -17.63 -0.63 19.34
C THR A 167 -17.44 -1.10 17.89
N PRO A 168 -17.81 -2.35 17.57
CA PRO A 168 -17.76 -2.85 16.19
C PRO A 168 -18.61 -2.03 15.22
N LEU A 169 -19.80 -1.58 15.65
CA LEU A 169 -20.69 -0.77 14.82
C LEU A 169 -20.04 0.58 14.44
N LYS A 170 -19.37 1.25 15.39
CA LYS A 170 -18.63 2.48 15.08
C LYS A 170 -17.47 2.20 14.12
N ALA A 171 -16.75 1.09 14.32
CA ALA A 171 -15.65 0.71 13.45
C ALA A 171 -16.12 0.48 12.00
N GLN A 172 -17.27 -0.18 11.80
CA GLN A 172 -17.87 -0.38 10.48
C GLN A 172 -18.24 0.94 9.82
N TRP A 173 -18.97 1.81 10.51
CA TRP A 173 -19.35 3.11 9.96
C TRP A 173 -18.16 4.01 9.66
N HIS A 174 -17.15 4.04 10.55
CA HIS A 174 -15.91 4.77 10.28
C HIS A 174 -15.19 4.23 9.05
N SER A 175 -15.21 2.92 8.82
CA SER A 175 -14.59 2.29 7.65
C SER A 175 -15.31 2.62 6.35
N ILE A 176 -16.65 2.57 6.35
CA ILE A 176 -17.47 2.96 5.20
C ILE A 176 -17.26 4.45 4.87
N PHE A 177 -17.33 5.31 5.89
CA PHE A 177 -17.12 6.74 5.74
C PHE A 177 -15.71 7.07 5.22
N ALA A 178 -14.67 6.41 5.77
CA ALA A 178 -13.31 6.56 5.31
C ALA A 178 -13.16 6.14 3.84
N GLY A 179 -13.75 5.01 3.43
CA GLY A 179 -13.73 4.56 2.03
C GLY A 179 -14.36 5.56 1.07
N LEU A 180 -15.54 6.10 1.40
CA LEU A 180 -16.21 7.14 0.61
C LEU A 180 -15.38 8.43 0.53
N LEU A 181 -14.79 8.85 1.65
CA LEU A 181 -13.94 10.03 1.70
C LEU A 181 -12.67 9.84 0.87
N THR A 182 -12.04 8.66 0.89
CA THR A 182 -10.86 8.36 0.07
C THR A 182 -11.18 8.41 -1.43
N ILE A 183 -12.34 7.90 -1.85
CA ILE A 183 -12.82 8.00 -3.24
C ILE A 183 -12.94 9.48 -3.64
N LEU A 184 -13.60 10.30 -2.81
CA LEU A 184 -13.73 11.74 -3.05
C LEU A 184 -12.37 12.45 -3.11
N MET A 185 -11.46 12.12 -2.20
CA MET A 185 -10.12 12.70 -2.11
C MET A 185 -9.17 12.23 -3.22
N THR A 186 -9.57 11.27 -4.05
CA THR A 186 -8.83 10.87 -5.26
C THR A 186 -9.05 11.85 -6.41
N LEU A 187 -10.17 12.59 -6.43
CA LEU A 187 -10.47 13.54 -7.52
C LEU A 187 -9.45 14.70 -7.61
N PRO A 188 -9.05 15.37 -6.51
CA PRO A 188 -8.05 16.44 -6.56
C PRO A 188 -6.72 16.06 -7.25
N PRO A 189 -5.98 15.02 -6.82
CA PRO A 189 -4.72 14.67 -7.48
C PRO A 189 -4.91 14.24 -8.94
N LEU A 190 -6.03 13.60 -9.28
CA LEU A 190 -6.33 13.25 -10.68
C LEU A 190 -6.49 14.51 -11.54
N LEU A 191 -7.28 15.49 -11.10
CA LEU A 191 -7.47 16.75 -11.82
C LEU A 191 -6.16 17.53 -11.97
N ILE A 192 -5.32 17.52 -10.92
CA ILE A 192 -3.98 18.11 -10.96
C ILE A 192 -3.10 17.41 -12.01
N GLY A 193 -3.15 16.09 -12.11
CA GLY A 193 -2.44 15.33 -13.14
C GLY A 193 -2.90 15.62 -14.56
N VAL A 194 -4.23 15.73 -14.77
CA VAL A 194 -4.80 16.09 -16.08
C VAL A 194 -4.45 17.54 -16.45
N ALA A 195 -4.48 18.47 -15.49
CA ALA A 195 -4.05 19.85 -15.67
C ALA A 195 -2.56 19.95 -16.01
N ALA A 196 -1.69 19.19 -15.32
CA ALA A 196 -0.28 19.07 -15.64
C ALA A 196 -0.04 18.61 -17.07
N PHE A 197 -0.80 17.61 -17.54
CA PHE A 197 -0.67 17.10 -18.90
C PHE A 197 -1.01 18.17 -19.95
N ARG A 198 -2.03 18.99 -19.70
CA ARG A 198 -2.45 20.06 -20.62
C ARG A 198 -1.56 21.29 -20.57
N TYR A 199 -0.94 21.57 -19.42
CA TYR A 199 -0.13 22.77 -19.22
C TYR A 199 1.07 22.80 -20.16
N ALA A 200 1.33 23.98 -20.74
CA ALA A 200 2.42 24.19 -21.67
C ALA A 200 3.74 24.39 -20.91
N TRP A 201 4.34 23.29 -20.44
CA TRP A 201 5.61 23.32 -19.72
C TRP A 201 6.75 23.86 -20.60
N PRO A 202 7.63 24.71 -20.04
CA PRO A 202 8.94 24.98 -20.62
C PRO A 202 9.72 23.69 -20.91
N VAL A 203 10.48 23.67 -22.01
CA VAL A 203 11.16 22.45 -22.52
C VAL A 203 12.04 21.78 -21.44
N ASN A 204 12.75 22.58 -20.65
CA ASN A 204 13.60 22.08 -19.55
C ASN A 204 12.78 21.41 -18.43
N LEU A 205 11.64 21.98 -18.05
CA LEU A 205 10.77 21.41 -17.02
C LEU A 205 10.04 20.18 -17.53
N MET A 206 9.66 20.15 -18.81
CA MET A 206 9.08 18.96 -19.44
C MET A 206 10.07 17.78 -19.42
N ALA A 207 11.36 18.03 -19.73
CA ALA A 207 12.39 17.00 -19.65
C ALA A 207 12.59 16.48 -18.22
N GLU A 208 12.54 17.37 -17.22
CA GLU A 208 12.60 16.98 -15.80
C GLU A 208 11.39 16.13 -15.38
N LEU A 209 10.18 16.51 -15.79
CA LEU A 209 8.95 15.74 -15.51
C LEU A 209 8.97 14.34 -16.15
N GLN A 210 9.51 14.22 -17.37
CA GLN A 210 9.67 12.92 -18.02
C GLN A 210 10.68 12.04 -17.31
N ALA A 211 11.77 12.63 -16.79
CA ALA A 211 12.78 11.90 -16.02
C ALA A 211 12.30 11.55 -14.61
N GLN A 212 11.49 12.41 -13.98
CA GLN A 212 11.02 12.25 -12.60
C GLN A 212 9.51 12.55 -12.46
N PRO A 213 8.63 11.62 -12.88
CA PRO A 213 7.18 11.83 -12.85
C PRO A 213 6.62 12.14 -11.45
N ALA A 214 7.28 11.68 -10.38
CA ALA A 214 6.89 11.96 -9.00
C ALA A 214 6.92 13.45 -8.63
N GLN A 215 7.65 14.27 -9.40
CA GLN A 215 7.72 15.72 -9.20
C GLN A 215 6.53 16.49 -9.80
N THR A 216 5.67 15.83 -10.57
CA THR A 216 4.53 16.49 -11.26
C THR A 216 3.66 17.30 -10.31
N PHE A 217 3.23 16.68 -9.20
CA PHE A 217 2.37 17.35 -8.23
C PHE A 217 3.05 18.58 -7.59
N PRO A 218 4.22 18.47 -6.93
CA PRO A 218 4.86 19.64 -6.34
C PRO A 218 5.23 20.72 -7.38
N MET A 219 5.55 20.35 -8.62
CA MET A 219 5.78 21.32 -9.70
C MET A 219 4.51 22.08 -10.07
N VAL A 220 3.38 21.38 -10.21
CA VAL A 220 2.09 22.05 -10.47
C VAL A 220 1.79 23.06 -9.39
N LEU A 221 1.91 22.69 -8.11
CA LEU A 221 1.67 23.63 -7.02
C LEU A 221 2.62 24.82 -7.07
N LYS A 222 3.91 24.59 -7.32
CA LYS A 222 4.93 25.65 -7.37
C LYS A 222 4.73 26.62 -8.53
N TYR A 223 4.37 26.14 -9.72
CA TYR A 223 4.34 26.95 -10.95
C TYR A 223 2.95 27.44 -11.35
N LEU A 224 1.88 26.74 -10.97
CA LEU A 224 0.51 27.06 -11.40
C LEU A 224 -0.33 27.70 -10.27
N THR A 225 0.23 27.92 -9.08
CA THR A 225 -0.51 28.54 -7.97
C THR A 225 0.25 29.71 -7.33
N PRO A 226 -0.46 30.70 -6.75
CA PRO A 226 0.18 31.79 -6.00
C PRO A 226 0.99 31.29 -4.80
N PRO A 227 2.01 32.03 -4.33
CA PRO A 227 2.92 31.56 -3.27
C PRO A 227 2.23 31.05 -2.00
N LEU A 228 1.16 31.72 -1.54
CA LEU A 228 0.41 31.30 -0.36
C LEU A 228 -0.36 29.98 -0.59
N VAL A 229 -0.93 29.80 -1.78
CA VAL A 229 -1.64 28.57 -2.16
C VAL A 229 -0.67 27.43 -2.35
N ALA A 230 0.49 27.70 -2.96
CA ALA A 230 1.58 26.75 -3.09
C ALA A 230 2.03 26.27 -1.70
N LEU A 231 2.23 27.19 -0.74
CA LEU A 231 2.60 26.84 0.63
C LEU A 231 1.56 25.92 1.30
N LEU A 232 0.27 26.23 1.15
CA LEU A 232 -0.80 25.41 1.71
C LEU A 232 -0.89 24.03 1.04
N GLY A 233 -0.81 23.97 -0.30
CA GLY A 233 -0.83 22.71 -1.05
C GLY A 233 0.39 21.82 -0.79
N LEU A 234 1.58 22.43 -0.63
CA LEU A 234 2.79 21.70 -0.27
C LEU A 234 2.73 21.21 1.18
N GLY A 235 2.17 22.03 2.08
CA GLY A 235 1.85 21.63 3.45
C GLY A 235 0.88 20.46 3.49
N ALA A 236 -0.10 20.41 2.58
CA ALA A 236 -0.98 19.26 2.40
C ALA A 236 -0.21 17.99 1.99
N ILE A 237 0.68 18.06 0.99
CA ILE A 237 1.50 16.91 0.59
C ILE A 237 2.34 16.41 1.76
N ILE A 238 3.04 17.32 2.45
CA ILE A 238 3.87 16.98 3.60
C ILE A 238 3.01 16.35 4.71
N GLY A 239 1.84 16.92 5.01
CA GLY A 239 0.91 16.40 6.01
C GLY A 239 0.42 14.99 5.68
N ALA A 240 -0.01 14.74 4.44
CA ALA A 240 -0.45 13.42 3.97
C ALA A 240 0.67 12.37 4.05
N VAL A 241 1.88 12.73 3.63
CA VAL A 241 3.00 11.79 3.60
C VAL A 241 3.51 11.50 5.01
N THR A 242 3.63 12.51 5.87
CA THR A 242 4.15 12.34 7.24
C THR A 242 3.17 11.60 8.16
N SER A 243 1.86 11.82 8.05
CA SER A 243 0.82 11.01 8.76
C SER A 243 0.86 9.55 8.33
N SER A 244 1.00 9.30 7.03
CA SER A 244 1.06 7.93 6.49
C SER A 244 2.33 7.21 6.94
N PHE A 245 3.48 7.91 6.91
CA PHE A 245 4.77 7.33 7.26
C PHE A 245 4.86 7.02 8.77
N SER A 246 4.36 7.91 9.63
CA SER A 246 4.29 7.67 11.08
C SER A 246 3.38 6.47 11.40
N SER A 247 2.22 6.38 10.76
CA SER A 247 1.29 5.26 10.92
C SER A 247 1.90 3.93 10.47
N SER A 248 2.57 3.92 9.31
CA SER A 248 3.17 2.71 8.75
C SER A 248 4.33 2.18 9.59
N ILE A 249 5.26 3.06 10.00
CA ILE A 249 6.39 2.67 10.86
C ILE A 249 5.90 2.23 12.24
N LEU A 250 4.92 2.91 12.82
CA LEU A 250 4.36 2.51 14.12
C LEU A 250 3.69 1.14 14.01
N SER A 251 2.95 0.90 12.92
CA SER A 251 2.32 -0.39 12.61
C SER A 251 3.36 -1.50 12.52
N ALA A 252 4.38 -1.33 11.69
CA ALA A 252 5.50 -2.25 11.52
C ALA A 252 6.22 -2.55 12.84
N ALA A 253 6.56 -1.50 13.60
CA ALA A 253 7.23 -1.63 14.88
C ALA A 253 6.37 -2.37 15.92
N SER A 254 5.05 -2.13 15.91
CA SER A 254 4.12 -2.78 16.82
C SER A 254 3.99 -4.27 16.51
N MET A 255 3.86 -4.65 15.24
CA MET A 255 3.84 -6.07 14.84
C MET A 255 5.18 -6.76 15.15
N MET A 256 6.31 -6.14 14.81
CA MET A 256 7.63 -6.71 15.08
C MET A 256 7.86 -6.93 16.58
N THR A 257 7.39 -5.98 17.40
CA THR A 257 7.59 -6.05 18.84
C THR A 257 6.60 -7.01 19.51
N TRP A 258 5.31 -6.94 19.13
CA TRP A 258 4.24 -7.76 19.71
C TRP A 258 4.27 -9.20 19.20
N ASN A 259 4.14 -9.43 17.89
CA ASN A 259 3.94 -10.75 17.30
C ASN A 259 5.23 -11.54 17.12
N PHE A 260 6.35 -10.86 16.91
CA PHE A 260 7.63 -11.55 16.73
C PHE A 260 8.45 -11.56 18.02
N ALA A 261 8.93 -10.41 18.48
CA ALA A 261 9.82 -10.37 19.63
C ALA A 261 9.12 -10.84 20.93
N GLY A 262 7.92 -10.35 21.22
CA GLY A 262 7.19 -10.66 22.45
C GLY A 262 6.57 -12.06 22.51
N ARG A 263 6.29 -12.71 21.36
CA ARG A 263 5.71 -14.06 21.33
C ARG A 263 6.74 -15.16 21.09
N ILE A 264 7.81 -14.88 20.36
CA ILE A 264 8.79 -15.88 19.93
C ILE A 264 10.09 -15.77 20.72
N ILE A 265 10.66 -14.57 20.84
CA ILE A 265 12.01 -14.38 21.38
C ILE A 265 12.00 -14.18 22.89
N TRP A 266 11.17 -13.25 23.39
CA TRP A 266 11.10 -12.86 24.79
C TRP A 266 9.64 -12.87 25.29
N PRO A 267 9.11 -14.04 25.71
CA PRO A 267 7.71 -14.19 26.15
C PRO A 267 7.31 -13.36 27.37
N ASN A 268 8.28 -12.93 28.19
CA ASN A 268 8.06 -12.26 29.47
C ASN A 268 8.55 -10.80 29.46
N LEU A 269 8.21 -10.03 28.41
CA LEU A 269 8.55 -8.60 28.35
C LEU A 269 7.64 -7.78 29.28
N SER A 270 8.25 -7.04 30.20
CA SER A 270 7.53 -5.99 30.95
C SER A 270 7.02 -4.88 30.00
N VAL A 271 6.00 -4.15 30.43
CA VAL A 271 5.45 -3.00 29.68
C VAL A 271 6.54 -1.97 29.34
N THR A 272 7.49 -1.73 30.25
CA THR A 272 8.60 -0.81 30.02
C THR A 272 9.57 -1.31 28.96
N GLN A 273 9.90 -2.62 28.97
CA GLN A 273 10.74 -3.22 27.94
C GLN A 273 10.03 -3.24 26.58
N MET A 274 8.74 -3.56 26.55
CA MET A 274 7.91 -3.51 25.34
C MET A 274 7.95 -2.12 24.69
N LYS A 275 7.74 -1.06 25.49
CA LYS A 275 7.84 0.34 24.99
C LYS A 275 9.21 0.68 24.43
N ARG A 276 10.30 0.27 25.11
CA ARG A 276 11.67 0.49 24.62
C ARG A 276 11.91 -0.24 23.31
N LEU A 277 11.43 -1.48 23.20
CA LEU A 277 11.59 -2.29 22.00
C LEU A 277 10.79 -1.73 20.82
N ILE A 278 9.56 -1.24 21.03
CA ILE A 278 8.82 -0.51 19.99
C ILE A 278 9.61 0.70 19.49
N ARG A 279 10.19 1.51 20.40
CA ARG A 279 10.99 2.67 20.02
C ARG A 279 12.23 2.30 19.20
N LEU A 280 12.95 1.27 19.62
CA LEU A 280 14.10 0.75 18.87
C LEU A 280 13.68 0.22 17.49
N SER A 281 12.58 -0.52 17.44
CA SER A 281 11.98 -1.04 16.21
C SER A 281 11.63 0.08 15.21
N ILE A 282 11.05 1.19 15.68
CA ILE A 282 10.76 2.37 14.84
C ILE A 282 12.06 2.90 14.20
N VAL A 283 13.14 3.03 14.97
CA VAL A 283 14.43 3.53 14.45
C VAL A 283 15.02 2.56 13.41
N LEU A 284 15.04 1.26 13.70
CA LEU A 284 15.60 0.25 12.80
C LEU A 284 14.81 0.12 11.49
N LEU A 285 13.48 0.11 11.59
CA LEU A 285 12.60 0.03 10.42
C LEU A 285 12.63 1.33 9.62
N GLY A 286 12.70 2.49 10.28
CA GLY A 286 12.91 3.78 9.63
C GLY A 286 14.24 3.84 8.87
N ALA A 287 15.34 3.37 9.47
CA ALA A 287 16.62 3.27 8.78
C ALA A 287 16.57 2.35 7.55
N SER A 288 15.84 1.23 7.67
CA SER A 288 15.63 0.30 6.56
C SER A 288 14.78 0.92 5.44
N ALA A 289 13.75 1.68 5.79
CA ALA A 289 12.91 2.42 4.84
C ALA A 289 13.72 3.50 4.09
N ILE A 290 14.61 4.23 4.80
CA ILE A 290 15.54 5.19 4.18
C ILE A 290 16.44 4.48 3.18
N ALA A 291 17.08 3.37 3.56
CA ALA A 291 17.97 2.64 2.67
C ALA A 291 17.25 2.16 1.40
N MET A 292 16.01 1.69 1.54
CA MET A 292 15.17 1.29 0.41
C MET A 292 14.76 2.48 -0.47
N ALA A 293 14.32 3.58 0.14
CA ALA A 293 13.92 4.81 -0.56
C ALA A 293 15.08 5.38 -1.41
N LEU A 294 16.29 5.40 -0.86
CA LEU A 294 17.49 5.87 -1.55
C LEU A 294 17.93 4.97 -2.70
N LYS A 295 17.66 3.66 -2.62
CA LYS A 295 18.03 2.69 -3.67
C LYS A 295 17.03 2.68 -4.82
N VAL A 296 15.73 2.69 -4.52
CA VAL A 296 14.68 2.50 -5.53
C VAL A 296 14.27 3.81 -6.20
N GLN A 297 14.14 4.91 -5.43
CA GLN A 297 13.79 6.25 -5.92
C GLN A 297 12.56 6.33 -6.86
N SER A 298 11.66 5.35 -6.79
CA SER A 298 10.43 5.28 -7.58
C SER A 298 9.22 5.04 -6.69
N VAL A 299 8.37 6.07 -6.58
CA VAL A 299 7.11 6.01 -5.83
C VAL A 299 6.21 4.92 -6.41
N GLN A 300 6.02 4.92 -7.73
CA GLN A 300 5.13 3.97 -8.41
C GLN A 300 5.58 2.53 -8.22
N ALA A 301 6.87 2.24 -8.37
CA ALA A 301 7.37 0.87 -8.26
C ALA A 301 7.24 0.34 -6.82
N LEU A 302 7.57 1.17 -5.82
CA LEU A 302 7.39 0.82 -4.41
C LEU A 302 5.90 0.60 -4.10
N TRP A 303 5.02 1.47 -4.59
CA TRP A 303 3.58 1.36 -4.35
C TRP A 303 2.99 0.04 -4.84
N PHE A 304 3.25 -0.32 -6.11
CA PHE A 304 2.75 -1.60 -6.65
C PHE A 304 3.32 -2.80 -5.91
N PHE A 305 4.62 -2.77 -5.60
CA PHE A 305 5.28 -3.89 -4.92
C PHE A 305 4.76 -4.09 -3.48
N THR A 306 4.39 -3.00 -2.83
CA THR A 306 3.85 -3.02 -1.46
C THR A 306 2.58 -3.85 -1.35
N SER A 307 1.59 -3.62 -2.22
CA SER A 307 0.31 -4.33 -2.18
C SER A 307 0.40 -5.77 -2.71
N ASP A 308 1.44 -6.09 -3.47
CA ASP A 308 1.59 -7.36 -4.16
C ASP A 308 1.76 -8.55 -3.23
N LEU A 309 2.80 -8.52 -2.39
CA LEU A 309 3.07 -9.61 -1.45
C LEU A 309 1.92 -9.79 -0.46
N VAL A 310 1.31 -8.68 -0.05
CA VAL A 310 0.17 -8.66 0.86
C VAL A 310 -1.06 -9.30 0.21
N PHE A 311 -1.35 -8.96 -1.04
CA PHE A 311 -2.43 -9.56 -1.82
C PHE A 311 -2.22 -11.07 -2.02
N VAL A 312 -1.06 -11.47 -2.51
CA VAL A 312 -0.84 -12.87 -2.89
C VAL A 312 -0.73 -13.78 -1.67
N LEU A 313 -0.06 -13.33 -0.60
CA LEU A 313 0.33 -14.20 0.50
C LEU A 313 -0.58 -14.07 1.72
N LEU A 314 -1.16 -12.90 1.98
CA LEU A 314 -1.92 -12.65 3.21
C LEU A 314 -3.42 -12.61 3.00
N PHE A 315 -3.89 -12.08 1.87
CA PHE A 315 -5.34 -11.98 1.64
C PHE A 315 -6.03 -13.36 1.71
N PRO A 316 -5.55 -14.42 1.03
CA PRO A 316 -6.15 -15.75 1.17
C PRO A 316 -6.14 -16.26 2.60
N GLN A 317 -5.04 -16.03 3.33
CA GLN A 317 -4.86 -16.48 4.71
C GLN A 317 -5.86 -15.77 5.63
N LEU A 318 -6.06 -14.47 5.46
CA LEU A 318 -7.00 -13.66 6.26
C LEU A 318 -8.44 -14.11 6.04
N VAL A 319 -8.85 -14.28 4.78
CA VAL A 319 -10.20 -14.73 4.45
C VAL A 319 -10.52 -16.04 5.18
N PHE A 320 -9.64 -17.03 5.08
CA PHE A 320 -9.92 -18.33 5.67
C PHE A 320 -9.70 -18.40 7.19
N ALA A 321 -8.73 -17.65 7.72
CA ALA A 321 -8.53 -17.56 9.17
C ALA A 321 -9.79 -17.02 9.88
N LEU A 322 -10.47 -16.05 9.27
CA LEU A 322 -11.66 -15.41 9.83
C LEU A 322 -12.96 -16.16 9.51
N PHE A 323 -13.13 -16.67 8.29
CA PHE A 323 -14.45 -17.11 7.80
C PHE A 323 -14.62 -18.62 7.63
N ASP A 324 -13.56 -19.44 7.61
CA ASP A 324 -13.68 -20.91 7.54
C ASP A 324 -13.15 -21.56 8.81
N SER A 325 -14.02 -22.19 9.61
CA SER A 325 -13.63 -22.88 10.85
C SER A 325 -12.87 -24.19 10.60
N LYS A 326 -12.84 -24.69 9.36
CA LYS A 326 -12.25 -25.99 9.00
C LYS A 326 -10.83 -25.89 8.46
N VAL A 327 -10.22 -24.71 8.45
CA VAL A 327 -8.83 -24.54 7.98
C VAL A 327 -7.82 -24.83 9.08
N ASN A 328 -6.69 -25.41 8.68
CA ASN A 328 -5.59 -25.83 9.56
C ASN A 328 -4.26 -25.22 9.11
N ARG A 329 -3.20 -25.46 9.92
CA ARG A 329 -1.86 -24.91 9.68
C ARG A 329 -1.25 -25.44 8.38
N THR A 330 -1.43 -26.72 8.09
CA THR A 330 -0.84 -27.37 6.91
C THR A 330 -1.41 -26.80 5.61
N GLY A 331 -2.72 -26.57 5.55
CA GLY A 331 -3.35 -25.91 4.41
C GLY A 331 -2.87 -24.48 4.23
N SER A 332 -2.68 -23.74 5.33
CA SER A 332 -2.09 -22.41 5.32
C SER A 332 -0.66 -22.40 4.76
N ILE A 333 0.19 -23.34 5.21
CA ILE A 333 1.58 -23.51 4.72
C ILE A 333 1.62 -23.81 3.23
N VAL A 334 0.88 -24.82 2.77
CA VAL A 334 0.91 -25.24 1.36
C VAL A 334 0.41 -24.12 0.47
N ALA A 335 -0.70 -23.48 0.82
CA ALA A 335 -1.23 -22.35 0.06
C ALA A 335 -0.22 -21.20 -0.03
N PHE A 336 0.40 -20.82 1.11
CA PHE A 336 1.41 -19.77 1.14
C PHE A 336 2.62 -20.09 0.26
N CYS A 337 3.19 -21.29 0.41
CA CYS A 337 4.38 -21.69 -0.34
C CYS A 337 4.11 -21.77 -1.85
N VAL A 338 2.98 -22.34 -2.27
CA VAL A 338 2.63 -22.41 -3.69
C VAL A 338 2.36 -21.01 -4.26
N SER A 339 1.59 -20.18 -3.56
CA SER A 339 1.36 -18.79 -3.98
C SER A 339 2.66 -17.99 -4.07
N LEU A 340 3.60 -18.18 -3.15
CA LEU A 340 4.92 -17.54 -3.18
C LEU A 340 5.74 -17.98 -4.40
N VAL A 341 5.80 -19.28 -4.67
CA VAL A 341 6.52 -19.82 -5.84
C VAL A 341 5.92 -19.28 -7.14
N LEU A 342 4.58 -19.28 -7.25
CA LEU A 342 3.91 -18.73 -8.42
C LEU A 342 4.21 -17.23 -8.58
N ARG A 343 4.14 -16.45 -7.50
CA ARG A 343 4.41 -15.02 -7.58
C ARG A 343 5.86 -14.72 -7.94
N LEU A 344 6.83 -15.35 -7.28
CA LEU A 344 8.25 -15.16 -7.59
C LEU A 344 8.60 -15.68 -8.99
N GLY A 345 7.90 -16.72 -9.45
CA GLY A 345 8.04 -17.26 -10.80
C GLY A 345 7.71 -16.25 -11.90
N GLY A 346 6.86 -15.26 -11.64
CA GLY A 346 6.55 -14.17 -12.57
C GLY A 346 7.65 -13.11 -12.70
N GLY A 347 8.70 -13.18 -11.88
CA GLY A 347 9.78 -12.19 -11.83
C GLY A 347 9.42 -10.93 -11.05
N GLU A 348 10.41 -10.08 -10.83
CA GLU A 348 10.25 -8.77 -10.20
C GLU A 348 11.28 -7.78 -10.76
N PRO A 349 10.86 -6.86 -11.66
CA PRO A 349 11.73 -5.84 -12.24
C PRO A 349 12.43 -4.97 -11.20
N LEU A 350 11.78 -4.70 -10.06
CA LEU A 350 12.32 -3.86 -8.98
C LEU A 350 13.67 -4.37 -8.43
N PHE A 351 13.83 -5.68 -8.40
CA PHE A 351 15.04 -6.35 -7.91
C PHE A 351 15.86 -6.99 -9.02
N GLY A 352 15.49 -6.77 -10.29
CA GLY A 352 16.13 -7.41 -11.43
C GLY A 352 15.96 -8.94 -11.45
N ILE A 353 14.87 -9.45 -10.86
CA ILE A 353 14.57 -10.88 -10.83
C ILE A 353 13.86 -11.22 -12.14
N PRO A 354 14.46 -11.99 -13.06
CA PRO A 354 13.80 -12.37 -14.31
C PRO A 354 12.64 -13.34 -14.05
N PRO A 355 11.62 -13.40 -14.92
CA PRO A 355 10.60 -14.43 -14.88
C PRO A 355 11.23 -15.82 -15.00
N ILE A 356 10.94 -16.70 -14.04
CA ILE A 356 11.44 -18.09 -14.01
C ILE A 356 10.39 -19.03 -14.60
N ILE A 357 9.11 -18.77 -14.35
CA ILE A 357 8.00 -19.56 -14.87
C ILE A 357 7.53 -18.87 -16.17
N PRO A 358 7.66 -19.53 -17.33
CA PRO A 358 7.20 -19.00 -18.60
C PRO A 358 5.67 -19.17 -18.71
N TYR A 359 4.93 -18.34 -17.97
CA TYR A 359 3.47 -18.43 -17.87
C TYR A 359 2.77 -18.38 -19.23
N PRO A 360 3.05 -17.39 -20.10
CA PRO A 360 2.43 -17.35 -21.42
C PRO A 360 2.73 -18.59 -22.26
N GLU A 361 3.95 -19.13 -22.19
CA GLU A 361 4.39 -20.27 -22.97
C GLU A 361 3.75 -21.58 -22.50
N ILE A 362 3.44 -21.70 -21.21
CA ILE A 362 2.81 -22.90 -20.64
C ILE A 362 1.28 -22.85 -20.80
N LEU A 363 0.68 -21.68 -20.58
CA LEU A 363 -0.78 -21.57 -20.38
C LEU A 363 -1.52 -21.01 -21.60
N THR A 364 -0.81 -20.58 -22.65
CA THR A 364 -1.43 -19.91 -23.79
C THR A 364 -0.87 -20.41 -25.12
N SER A 365 -1.69 -20.37 -26.17
CA SER A 365 -1.28 -20.79 -27.53
C SER A 365 -0.49 -19.73 -28.28
N ASN A 366 -0.54 -18.46 -27.85
CA ASN A 366 0.17 -17.33 -28.47
C ASN A 366 0.92 -16.54 -27.38
N PRO A 367 2.15 -16.93 -27.01
CA PRO A 367 2.86 -16.31 -25.88
C PRO A 367 3.27 -14.86 -26.14
N SER A 368 3.60 -14.50 -27.39
CA SER A 368 4.17 -13.19 -27.76
C SER A 368 3.27 -12.00 -27.41
N VAL A 369 1.95 -12.16 -27.40
CA VAL A 369 1.00 -11.07 -27.11
C VAL A 369 0.94 -10.70 -25.63
N TRP A 370 1.51 -11.53 -24.75
CA TRP A 370 1.53 -11.32 -23.30
C TRP A 370 2.75 -10.56 -22.81
N TYR A 371 3.61 -10.12 -23.73
CA TYR A 371 4.73 -9.25 -23.45
C TYR A 371 4.44 -7.88 -24.06
N GLU A 372 4.54 -6.83 -23.27
CA GLU A 372 4.36 -5.47 -23.74
C GLU A 372 5.46 -5.11 -24.75
N ALA A 373 5.05 -4.55 -25.89
CA ALA A 373 5.96 -4.20 -26.97
C ALA A 373 6.94 -3.10 -26.52
N GLY A 374 8.25 -3.38 -26.63
CA GLY A 374 9.33 -2.45 -26.31
C GLY A 374 9.86 -2.58 -24.87
N THR A 375 9.00 -2.75 -23.87
CA THR A 375 9.43 -2.92 -22.46
C THR A 375 9.70 -4.38 -22.11
N GLY A 376 9.06 -5.33 -22.81
CA GLY A 376 9.11 -6.75 -22.46
C GLY A 376 8.40 -7.08 -21.14
N ALA A 377 7.60 -6.15 -20.62
CA ALA A 377 6.88 -6.35 -19.36
C ALA A 377 5.83 -7.45 -19.52
N LEU A 378 5.75 -8.34 -18.53
CA LEU A 378 4.80 -9.45 -18.52
C LEU A 378 3.39 -8.93 -18.18
N LEU A 379 2.46 -9.06 -19.13
CA LEU A 379 1.06 -8.68 -18.99
C LEU A 379 0.18 -9.81 -18.42
N PHE A 380 0.72 -11.03 -18.34
CA PHE A 380 -0.01 -12.19 -17.82
C PHE A 380 -0.44 -11.96 -16.35
N PRO A 381 -1.68 -12.32 -15.95
CA PRO A 381 -2.22 -12.02 -14.62
C PRO A 381 -1.69 -12.99 -13.53
N TYR A 382 -0.37 -13.08 -13.39
CA TYR A 382 0.26 -14.05 -12.50
C TYR A 382 0.02 -13.71 -11.01
N LYS A 383 -0.24 -12.44 -10.66
CA LYS A 383 -0.51 -12.04 -9.26
C LYS A 383 -1.87 -12.59 -8.82
N THR A 384 -2.90 -12.38 -9.63
CA THR A 384 -4.24 -12.92 -9.43
C THR A 384 -4.22 -14.44 -9.47
N LEU A 385 -3.48 -15.05 -10.41
CA LEU A 385 -3.32 -16.50 -10.46
C LEU A 385 -2.72 -17.04 -9.15
N ALA A 386 -1.67 -16.41 -8.62
CA ALA A 386 -1.04 -16.81 -7.38
C ALA A 386 -1.97 -16.66 -6.17
N ALA A 387 -2.72 -15.54 -6.08
CA ALA A 387 -3.70 -15.31 -5.01
C ALA A 387 -4.88 -16.30 -5.06
N LEU A 388 -5.44 -16.54 -6.26
CA LEU A 388 -6.52 -17.51 -6.47
C LEU A 388 -6.07 -18.93 -6.13
N THR A 389 -4.83 -19.30 -6.49
CA THR A 389 -4.27 -20.59 -6.10
C THR A 389 -4.22 -20.74 -4.59
N GLY A 390 -3.82 -19.69 -3.87
CA GLY A 390 -3.87 -19.67 -2.40
C GLY A 390 -5.31 -19.82 -1.87
N LEU A 391 -6.26 -19.12 -2.49
CA LEU A 391 -7.69 -19.19 -2.11
C LEU A 391 -8.30 -20.58 -2.32
N ILE A 392 -7.83 -21.34 -3.32
CA ILE A 392 -8.31 -22.69 -3.62
C ILE A 392 -7.59 -23.72 -2.74
N LEU A 393 -6.27 -23.65 -2.66
CA LEU A 393 -5.46 -24.67 -1.98
C LEU A 393 -5.65 -24.65 -0.47
N LEU A 394 -5.79 -23.48 0.16
CA LEU A 394 -5.90 -23.39 1.61
C LEU A 394 -7.08 -24.21 2.15
N PRO A 395 -8.34 -24.01 1.70
CA PRO A 395 -9.47 -24.81 2.17
C PRO A 395 -9.39 -26.27 1.72
N LEU A 396 -8.89 -26.55 0.51
CA LEU A 396 -8.80 -27.90 -0.05
C LEU A 396 -7.81 -28.77 0.74
N VAL A 397 -6.57 -28.29 0.87
CA VAL A 397 -5.51 -28.99 1.59
C VAL A 397 -5.89 -29.15 3.05
N SER A 398 -6.48 -28.11 3.67
CA SER A 398 -6.93 -28.23 5.07
C SER A 398 -7.94 -29.37 5.27
N ARG A 399 -8.89 -29.55 4.34
CA ARG A 399 -9.87 -30.65 4.40
C ARG A 399 -9.21 -32.00 4.18
N MET A 400 -8.25 -32.07 3.25
CA MET A 400 -7.51 -33.31 2.97
C MET A 400 -6.59 -33.74 4.13
N THR A 401 -6.00 -32.77 4.83
CA THR A 401 -5.07 -33.01 5.93
C THR A 401 -5.71 -32.94 7.31
N ALA A 402 -7.04 -32.73 7.39
CA ALA A 402 -7.78 -32.64 8.65
C ALA A 402 -7.60 -33.86 9.57
N ARG A 403 -7.24 -35.02 9.02
CA ARG A 403 -6.93 -36.23 9.80
C ARG A 403 -5.58 -36.15 10.55
N TRP A 404 -4.65 -35.34 10.07
CA TRP A 404 -3.28 -35.24 10.61
C TRP A 404 -3.03 -33.90 11.32
N ASP A 405 -3.72 -32.85 10.88
CA ASP A 405 -3.64 -31.51 11.43
C ASP A 405 -5.06 -31.00 11.67
N ASN A 406 -5.53 -31.10 12.91
CA ASN A 406 -6.90 -30.76 13.26
C ASN A 406 -7.12 -29.24 13.15
N PRO A 407 -8.21 -28.78 12.48
CA PRO A 407 -8.56 -27.37 12.46
C PRO A 407 -8.77 -26.82 13.87
N VAL A 408 -8.13 -25.69 14.15
CA VAL A 408 -8.29 -24.98 15.43
C VAL A 408 -9.32 -23.87 15.23
N PRO A 409 -10.40 -23.80 16.05
CA PRO A 409 -11.37 -22.72 15.95
C PRO A 409 -10.73 -21.38 16.33
N LEU A 410 -11.24 -20.28 15.77
CA LEU A 410 -10.80 -18.93 16.15
C LEU A 410 -11.13 -18.69 17.62
N SER A 411 -10.13 -18.76 18.50
CA SER A 411 -10.31 -18.49 19.91
C SER A 411 -10.22 -17.00 20.17
N LEU A 412 -11.32 -16.41 20.66
CA LEU A 412 -11.30 -15.11 21.31
C LEU A 412 -10.47 -15.25 22.60
N PRO A 413 -9.35 -14.53 22.79
CA PRO A 413 -8.55 -14.66 24.00
C PRO A 413 -9.39 -14.25 25.21
N SER A 414 -9.70 -15.25 26.03
CA SER A 414 -10.64 -15.22 27.15
C SER A 414 -10.53 -13.95 28.01
N GLY A 415 -11.55 -13.09 27.93
CA GLY A 415 -11.61 -11.84 28.67
C GLY A 415 -12.99 -11.39 29.16
N LYS A 416 -13.97 -12.30 29.28
CA LYS A 416 -15.11 -12.30 30.22
C LYS A 416 -16.10 -13.38 29.80
N LYS A 417 -16.35 -14.35 30.69
CA LYS A 417 -17.61 -15.12 30.65
C LYS A 417 -18.75 -14.11 30.73
N ASP A 418 -19.73 -14.25 29.85
CA ASP A 418 -21.00 -13.54 29.94
C ASP A 418 -21.59 -13.71 31.36
N ALA A 419 -21.47 -12.66 32.16
CA ALA A 419 -22.35 -12.43 33.29
C ALA A 419 -23.53 -11.62 32.75
N ALA A 420 -24.45 -12.32 32.10
CA ALA A 420 -25.78 -11.85 31.80
C ALA A 420 -26.72 -13.06 31.90
N ALA A 421 -26.98 -13.45 33.15
CA ALA A 421 -28.27 -13.98 33.54
C ALA A 421 -29.13 -12.79 33.96
#